data_AF-A0A1V3R870-F1
#
_entry.id   AF-A0A1V3R870-F1
#
_cell.length_a   1.000
_cell.length_b   1.000
_cell.length_c   1.000
_cell.angle_alpha   90.00
_cell.angle_beta   90.00
_cell.angle_gamma   90.00
#
_symmetry.space_group_name_H-M   'P 1'
#
loop_
_entity.id
_entity.type
_entity.pdbx_description
1 polymer ?
#
loop_
_entity_poly.entity_id
_entity_poly.type
_entity_poly.pdbx_seq_one_letter_code
_entity_poly.pdbx_strand_id
1 'polypeptide(L)'
;MKEKELSELTDQELLDEAKKMKSSALLNAGLIGFMIGVVIYSVVKNSWGLLTLIPLFIAYKLFNGSKKDKALEQLLKERNLK
;
A
#
# COMPACT_ATOMS: atom_id res chain seq x y z
N MET A 1 14.75 -4.73 -1.96
CA MET A 1 14.76 -5.96 -2.77
C MET A 1 15.19 -5.57 -4.16
N LYS A 2 16.06 -6.36 -4.80
CA LYS A 2 16.45 -6.16 -6.21
C LYS A 2 15.17 -6.20 -7.04
N GLU A 3 14.83 -5.08 -7.69
CA GLU A 3 13.84 -5.04 -8.76
C GLU A 3 14.31 -5.99 -9.86
N LYS A 4 13.91 -7.26 -9.79
CA LYS A 4 13.70 -8.00 -11.03
C LYS A 4 12.59 -7.25 -11.74
N GLU A 5 12.78 -6.89 -13.00
CA GLU A 5 11.71 -6.22 -13.73
C GLU A 5 10.50 -7.14 -13.71
N LEU A 6 9.31 -6.61 -13.44
CA LEU A 6 8.08 -7.39 -13.34
C LEU A 6 7.85 -8.25 -14.61
N SER A 7 8.43 -7.84 -15.75
CA SER A 7 8.44 -8.58 -17.01
C SER A 7 9.23 -9.90 -17.00
N GLU A 8 10.20 -10.06 -16.10
CA GLU A 8 11.05 -11.26 -15.98
C GLU A 8 10.44 -12.35 -15.08
N LEU A 9 9.34 -12.04 -14.38
CA LEU A 9 8.64 -13.00 -13.53
C LEU A 9 7.81 -13.97 -14.35
N THR A 10 7.75 -15.23 -13.89
CA THR A 10 6.86 -16.23 -14.48
C THR A 10 5.40 -15.93 -14.15
N ASP A 11 4.45 -16.50 -14.91
CA ASP A 11 3.02 -16.21 -14.72
C ASP A 11 2.52 -16.60 -13.31
N GLN A 12 3.11 -17.65 -12.70
CA GLN A 12 2.81 -18.00 -11.31
C GLN A 12 3.36 -16.97 -10.30
N GLU A 13 4.58 -16.46 -10.51
CA GLU A 13 5.16 -15.43 -9.66
C GLU A 13 4.40 -14.10 -9.78
N LEU A 14 3.95 -13.73 -10.99
CA LEU A 14 3.11 -12.55 -11.21
C LEU A 14 1.77 -12.64 -10.46
N LEU A 15 1.13 -13.81 -10.45
CA LEU A 15 -0.12 -14.04 -9.72
C LEU A 15 0.09 -14.02 -8.19
N ASP A 16 1.22 -14.53 -7.71
CA ASP A 16 1.57 -14.47 -6.28
C ASP A 16 1.84 -13.03 -5.83
N GLU A 17 2.59 -12.25 -6.64
CA GLU A 17 2.82 -10.83 -6.42
C GLU A 17 1.49 -10.04 -6.41
N ALA A 18 0.56 -10.38 -7.31
CA ALA A 18 -0.77 -9.76 -7.36
C ALA A 18 -1.62 -10.06 -6.11
N LYS A 19 -1.54 -11.29 -5.59
CA LYS A 19 -2.18 -11.66 -4.31
C LYS A 19 -1.56 -10.92 -3.15
N LYS A 20 -0.23 -10.81 -3.10
CA LYS A 20 0.49 -10.00 -2.11
C LYS A 20 0.04 -8.55 -2.18
N MET A 21 -0.07 -7.97 -3.37
CA MET A 21 -0.55 -6.61 -3.58
C MET A 21 -1.95 -6.39 -2.96
N LYS A 22 -2.89 -7.32 -3.18
CA LYS A 22 -4.22 -7.27 -2.56
C LYS A 22 -4.15 -7.34 -1.03
N SER A 23 -3.36 -8.26 -0.48
CA SER A 23 -3.17 -8.39 0.97
C SER A 23 -2.53 -7.14 1.57
N SER A 24 -1.53 -6.57 0.91
CA SER A 24 -0.92 -5.29 1.29
C SER A 24 -1.90 -4.14 1.19
N ALA A 25 -2.78 -4.10 0.19
CA ALA A 25 -3.84 -3.10 0.09
C ALA A 25 -4.82 -3.18 1.27
N LEU A 26 -5.18 -4.38 1.72
CA LEU A 26 -6.02 -4.57 2.90
C LEU A 26 -5.33 -4.10 4.18
N LEU A 27 -4.05 -4.46 4.37
CA LEU A 27 -3.24 -3.96 5.50
C LEU A 27 -3.12 -2.44 5.46
N ASN A 28 -2.87 -1.87 4.28
CA ASN A 28 -2.81 -0.42 4.07
C ASN A 28 -4.14 0.25 4.43
N ALA A 29 -5.27 -0.31 4.01
CA ALA A 29 -6.59 0.20 4.36
C ALA A 29 -6.85 0.14 5.87
N GLY A 30 -6.46 -0.96 6.54
CA GLY A 30 -6.52 -1.09 7.99
C GLY A 30 -5.65 -0.05 8.71
N LEU A 31 -4.43 0.18 8.24
CA LEU A 31 -3.53 1.21 8.77
C LEU A 31 -4.10 2.61 8.57
N ILE A 32 -4.69 2.90 7.41
CA ILE A 32 -5.35 4.20 7.15
C ILE A 32 -6.53 4.39 8.12
N GLY A 33 -7.37 3.36 8.32
CA GLY A 33 -8.45 3.41 9.31
C GLY A 33 -7.95 3.65 10.74
N PHE A 34 -6.87 2.97 11.13
CA PHE A 34 -6.21 3.19 12.41
C PHE A 34 -5.71 4.64 12.56
N MET A 35 -5.08 5.18 11.51
CA MET A 35 -4.62 6.57 11.47
C MET A 35 -5.78 7.57 11.66
N ILE A 36 -6.90 7.38 10.97
CA ILE A 36 -8.10 8.20 11.14
C ILE A 36 -8.62 8.11 12.59
N GLY A 37 -8.66 6.91 13.16
CA GLY A 37 -9.04 6.70 14.56
C GLY A 37 -8.15 7.46 15.54
N VAL A 38 -6.83 7.43 15.34
CA VAL A 38 -5.86 8.18 16.16
C VAL A 38 -6.06 9.69 16.04
N VAL A 39 -6.35 10.19 14.83
CA VAL A 39 -6.65 11.62 14.61
C VAL A 39 -7.91 12.03 15.36
N ILE A 40 -9.00 11.26 15.27
CA ILE A 40 -10.26 11.55 15.99
C ILE A 40 -10.02 11.53 17.51
N TYR A 41 -9.31 10.51 18.01
CA TYR A 41 -8.96 10.42 19.44
C TYR A 41 -8.12 11.61 19.91
N SER A 42 -7.13 12.02 19.12
CA SER A 42 -6.27 13.18 19.40
C SER A 42 -7.06 14.48 19.47
N VAL A 43 -8.04 14.69 18.57
CA VAL A 43 -8.93 15.86 18.61
C VAL A 43 -9.79 15.86 19.87
N VAL A 44 -10.40 14.73 20.22
CA VAL A 44 -11.24 14.60 21.43
C VAL A 44 -10.41 14.82 22.72
N LYS A 45 -9.16 14.36 22.75
CA LYS A 45 -8.24 14.56 23.88
C LYS A 45 -7.51 15.91 23.86
N ASN A 46 -7.71 16.75 22.84
CA ASN A 46 -6.95 17.99 22.60
C ASN A 46 -5.42 17.78 22.59
N SER A 47 -4.97 16.57 22.24
CA SER A 47 -3.56 16.19 22.19
C SER A 47 -3.01 16.44 20.80
N TRP A 48 -2.84 17.71 20.43
CA TRP A 48 -2.26 18.12 19.14
C TRP A 48 -0.73 17.98 19.20
N GLY A 49 -0.13 17.21 18.29
CA GLY A 49 1.32 17.01 18.26
C GLY A 49 1.76 15.68 17.66
N LEU A 50 2.64 14.95 18.35
CA LEU A 50 3.28 13.73 17.83
C LEU A 50 2.27 12.66 17.37
N LEU A 51 1.10 12.59 18.02
CA LEU A 51 0.02 11.66 17.68
C LEU A 51 -0.63 11.94 16.31
N THR A 52 -0.58 13.17 15.79
CA THR A 52 -1.07 13.50 14.44
C THR A 52 0.04 13.44 13.39
N LEU A 53 1.28 13.74 13.78
CA LEU A 53 2.48 13.67 12.92
C LEU A 53 2.82 12.24 12.48
N ILE A 54 2.74 11.25 13.39
CA ILE A 54 3.05 9.84 13.07
C ILE A 54 2.10 9.29 12.00
N PRO A 55 0.76 9.41 12.12
CA PRO A 55 -0.18 9.07 11.06
C PRO A 55 0.14 9.76 9.73
N LEU A 56 0.41 11.06 9.75
CA LEU A 56 0.65 11.84 8.54
C LEU A 56 1.91 11.36 7.79
N PHE A 57 2.97 11.00 8.53
CA PHE A 57 4.19 10.44 7.96
C PHE A 57 3.99 9.05 7.34
N ILE A 58 3.23 8.17 8.01
CA ILE A 58 2.95 6.83 7.47
C ILE A 58 2.07 6.94 6.21
N ALA A 59 1.05 7.80 6.21
CA ALA A 59 0.23 8.07 5.03
C ALA A 59 1.08 8.53 3.84
N TYR A 60 1.97 9.52 4.06
CA TYR A 60 2.88 10.00 3.01
C TYR A 60 3.73 8.88 2.41
N LYS A 61 4.30 8.02 3.26
CA LYS A 61 5.11 6.87 2.81
C LYS A 61 4.29 5.84 2.02
N LEU A 62 3.03 5.62 2.42
CA LEU A 62 2.12 4.68 1.73
C LEU A 62 1.76 5.17 0.33
N PHE A 63 1.40 6.45 0.17
CA PHE A 63 1.00 7.02 -1.12
C PHE A 63 2.14 6.95 -2.16
N ASN A 64 3.39 7.10 -1.73
CA ASN A 64 4.54 7.08 -2.62
C ASN A 64 4.94 5.67 -3.11
N GLY A 65 4.38 4.59 -2.54
CA GLY A 65 4.65 3.20 -2.95
C GLY A 65 3.83 2.71 -4.16
N SER A 66 2.77 3.43 -4.52
CA SER A 66 1.75 3.01 -5.51
C SER A 66 2.22 2.90 -6.98
N LYS A 67 3.44 3.32 -7.30
CA LYS A 67 3.98 3.27 -8.67
C LYS A 67 4.23 1.83 -9.17
N LYS A 68 4.60 0.91 -8.27
CA LYS A 68 4.86 -0.50 -8.62
C LYS A 68 3.56 -1.26 -8.93
N ASP A 69 2.47 -0.88 -8.27
CA ASP A 69 1.17 -1.52 -8.41
C ASP A 69 0.58 -1.35 -9.83
N LYS A 70 0.78 -0.18 -10.44
CA LYS A 70 0.31 0.09 -11.81
C LYS A 70 1.06 -0.70 -12.87
N ALA A 71 2.38 -0.86 -12.70
CA ALA A 71 3.20 -1.63 -13.64
C ALA A 71 2.86 -3.13 -13.61
N LEU A 72 2.58 -3.68 -12.41
CA LEU A 72 2.11 -5.06 -12.27
C LEU A 72 0.73 -5.26 -12.91
N GLU A 73 -0.22 -4.33 -12.71
CA GLU A 73 -1.55 -4.43 -13.34
C GLU A 73 -1.50 -4.38 -14.87
N GLN A 74 -0.61 -3.57 -15.46
CA GLN A 74 -0.44 -3.52 -16.91
C GLN A 74 0.08 -4.86 -17.45
N LEU A 75 1.11 -5.45 -16.82
CA LEU A 75 1.67 -6.74 -17.23
C LEU A 75 0.67 -7.90 -17.11
N LEU A 76 -0.14 -7.91 -16.04
CA LEU A 76 -1.18 -8.94 -15.86
C LEU A 76 -2.26 -8.87 -16.96
N LYS A 77 -2.64 -7.66 -17.38
CA LYS A 77 -3.57 -7.45 -18.50
C LYS A 77 -2.95 -7.85 -19.84
N GLU A 78 -1.69 -7.47 -20.07
CA GLU A 78 -0.98 -7.79 -21.31
C GLU A 78 -0.87 -9.31 -21.54
N ARG A 79 -0.68 -10.07 -20.44
CA ARG A 79 -0.61 -11.54 -20.47
C ARG A 79 -1.96 -12.26 -20.31
N ASN A 80 -3.09 -11.54 -20.32
CA ASN A 80 -4.43 -12.12 -20.13
C ASN A 80 -4.60 -12.95 -18.84
N LEU A 81 -3.85 -12.61 -17.80
CA LEU A 81 -3.92 -13.29 -16.49
C LEU A 81 -5.01 -12.67 -15.59
N LYS A 82 -5.58 -11.53 -15.99
CA LYS A 82 -6.69 -10.84 -15.31
C LYS A 82 -7.38 -9.80 -16.19
#